data_AF-A0A3T1DEH1-F1
#
_entry.id   AF-A0A3T1DEH1-F1
#
_cell.length_a   1.000
_cell.length_b   1.000
_cell.length_c   1.000
_cell.angle_alpha   90.00
_cell.angle_beta   90.00
_cell.angle_gamma   90.00
#
_symmetry.space_group_name_H-M   'P 1'
#
loop_
_entity.id
_entity.type
_entity.pdbx_description
1 polymer ?
#
loop_
_entity_poly.entity_id
_entity_poly.type
_entity_poly.pdbx_seq_one_letter_code
_entity_poly.pdbx_strand_id
1 'polypeptide(L)'
;MRGEYELRISIGYFIIIFSYYFLSLILDSSFSEKLGYSNGIVYFILFLLGLLNGILSVFSKKKHFYLYWIAVSIIPEAIFMIYAKNRGDSTGLMPLTWDWGLWELFIPIIYAITQGILLTIVFVVGFRNPKNSNI
;
A
#
# COMPACT_ATOMS: atom_id res chain seq x y z
N MET A 1 -2.55 -16.01 21.59
CA MET A 1 -2.37 -16.15 20.12
C MET A 1 -3.20 -15.17 19.31
N ARG A 2 -4.54 -15.09 19.47
CA ARG A 2 -5.39 -14.15 18.66
C ARG A 2 -5.01 -12.67 18.83
N GLY A 3 -4.79 -12.21 20.07
CA GLY A 3 -4.41 -10.81 20.34
C GLY A 3 -3.04 -10.40 19.79
N GLU A 4 -2.09 -11.33 19.62
CA GLU A 4 -0.79 -11.02 19.02
C GLU A 4 -0.88 -10.72 17.52
N TYR A 5 -1.80 -11.38 16.82
CA TYR A 5 -2.02 -11.15 15.39
C TYR A 5 -2.72 -9.80 15.15
N GLU A 6 -3.74 -9.49 15.95
CA GLU A 6 -4.44 -8.20 15.91
C GLU A 6 -3.45 -7.05 16.17
N LEU A 7 -2.60 -7.17 17.20
CA LEU A 7 -1.57 -6.18 17.50
C LEU A 7 -0.60 -5.96 16.32
N ARG A 8 -0.15 -7.04 15.66
CA ARG A 8 0.76 -6.94 14.50
C ARG A 8 0.11 -6.21 13.32
N ILE A 9 -1.15 -6.51 13.03
CA ILE A 9 -1.90 -5.85 11.96
C ILE A 9 -2.06 -4.35 12.29
N SER A 10 -2.45 -4.02 13.53
CA SER A 10 -2.56 -2.63 13.99
C SER A 10 -1.24 -1.87 13.90
N ILE A 11 -0.13 -2.48 14.33
CA ILE A 11 1.20 -1.89 14.22
C ILE A 11 1.58 -1.66 12.75
N GLY A 12 1.30 -2.61 11.86
CA GLY A 12 1.61 -2.46 10.44
C GLY A 12 0.84 -1.31 9.81
N TYR A 13 -0.46 -1.21 10.09
CA TYR A 13 -1.27 -0.08 9.66
C TYR A 13 -0.80 1.25 10.23
N PHE A 14 -0.44 1.27 11.51
CA PHE A 14 0.13 2.46 12.14
C PHE A 14 1.39 2.92 11.41
N ILE A 15 2.30 2.01 11.07
CA ILE A 15 3.51 2.31 10.30
C ILE A 15 3.17 2.87 8.92
N ILE A 16 2.22 2.25 8.21
CA ILE A 16 1.80 2.69 6.87
C ILE A 16 1.22 4.11 6.93
N ILE A 17 0.22 4.35 7.79
CA ILE A 17 -0.44 5.65 7.94
C ILE A 17 0.57 6.72 8.38
N PHE A 18 1.41 6.41 9.37
CA PHE A 18 2.43 7.34 9.85
C PHE A 18 3.44 7.70 8.75
N SER A 19 3.82 6.74 7.90
CA SER A 19 4.73 6.98 6.77
C SER A 19 4.10 7.92 5.73
N TYR A 20 2.83 7.72 5.37
CA TYR A 20 2.13 8.63 4.47
C TYR A 20 1.99 10.04 5.05
N TYR A 21 1.67 10.15 6.33
CA TYR A 21 1.60 11.44 7.01
C TYR A 21 2.96 12.15 7.01
N PHE A 22 4.04 11.43 7.33
CA PHE A 22 5.38 11.98 7.34
C PHE A 22 5.88 12.39 5.95
N LEU A 23 5.62 11.56 4.93
CA LEU A 23 5.93 11.89 3.54
C LEU A 23 5.12 13.09 3.04
N SER A 24 3.86 13.21 3.45
CA SER A 24 3.01 14.37 3.14
C SER A 24 3.61 15.66 3.70
N LEU A 25 4.07 15.65 4.95
CA LEU A 25 4.74 16.79 5.57
C LEU A 25 6.06 17.17 4.87
N ILE A 26 6.91 16.19 4.55
CA ILE A 26 8.20 16.45 3.86
C ILE A 26 7.98 16.96 2.45
N LEU A 27 6.98 16.41 1.76
CA LEU A 27 6.74 16.73 0.36
C LEU A 27 5.84 17.96 0.18
N ASP A 28 5.32 18.52 1.29
CA ASP A 28 4.40 19.66 1.33
C ASP A 28 3.11 19.37 0.55
N SER A 29 2.52 18.20 0.78
CA SER A 29 1.33 17.75 0.07
C SER A 29 0.02 18.17 0.70
N SER A 30 -0.95 18.59 -0.13
CA SER A 30 -2.31 18.97 0.26
C SER A 30 -3.20 17.77 0.64
N PHE A 31 -2.62 16.71 1.22
CA PHE A 31 -3.33 15.47 1.56
C PHE A 31 -4.53 15.70 2.51
N SER A 32 -4.53 16.82 3.24
CA SER A 32 -5.61 17.20 4.15
C SER A 32 -6.73 18.07 3.55
N GLU A 33 -6.58 18.61 2.34
CA GLU A 33 -7.42 19.75 1.93
C GLU A 33 -8.72 19.39 1.19
N LYS A 34 -8.85 18.23 0.53
CA LYS A 34 -10.09 17.87 -0.20
C LYS A 34 -10.38 16.36 -0.27
N LEU A 35 -10.85 15.76 0.82
CA LEU A 35 -11.50 14.44 0.75
C LEU A 35 -12.96 14.57 0.30
N GLY A 36 -13.19 14.58 -1.02
CA GLY A 36 -14.55 14.43 -1.57
C GLY A 36 -15.12 13.03 -1.31
N TYR A 37 -16.46 12.89 -1.27
CA TYR A 37 -17.15 11.61 -1.05
C TYR A 37 -16.73 10.49 -2.02
N SER A 38 -16.42 10.82 -3.28
CA SER A 38 -15.88 9.90 -4.30
C SER A 38 -14.55 9.26 -3.87
N ASN A 39 -13.65 10.07 -3.31
CA ASN A 39 -12.32 9.61 -2.88
C ASN A 39 -12.45 8.67 -1.66
N GLY A 40 -13.43 8.90 -0.78
CA GLY A 40 -13.67 8.06 0.38
C GLY A 40 -13.95 6.59 0.04
N ILE A 41 -14.72 6.31 -1.02
CA ILE A 41 -15.03 4.93 -1.45
C ILE A 41 -13.76 4.22 -1.96
N VAL A 42 -12.95 4.92 -2.76
CA VAL A 42 -11.69 4.37 -3.29
C VAL A 42 -10.75 4.01 -2.15
N TYR A 43 -10.49 4.94 -1.23
CA TYR A 43 -9.62 4.68 -0.08
C TYR A 43 -10.16 3.58 0.84
N PHE A 44 -11.48 3.46 0.97
CA PHE A 44 -12.10 2.35 1.72
C PHE A 44 -11.84 0.99 1.05
N ILE A 45 -11.95 0.89 -0.28
CA ILE A 45 -11.62 -0.34 -1.02
C ILE A 45 -10.14 -0.69 -0.87
N LEU A 46 -9.23 0.30 -0.98
CA LEU A 46 -7.80 0.08 -0.78
C LEU A 46 -7.48 -0.36 0.65
N PHE A 47 -8.17 0.20 1.64
CA PHE A 47 -8.07 -0.23 3.03
C PHE A 47 -8.50 -1.69 3.19
N LEU A 48 -9.62 -2.11 2.60
CA LEU A 48 -10.05 -3.51 2.66
C LEU A 48 -9.03 -4.45 2.00
N LEU A 49 -8.47 -4.06 0.85
CA LEU A 49 -7.43 -4.82 0.16
C LEU A 49 -6.16 -4.95 1.01
N GLY A 50 -5.71 -3.84 1.60
CA GLY A 50 -4.58 -3.82 2.53
C GLY A 50 -4.85 -4.67 3.78
N LEU A 51 -6.10 -4.70 4.27
CA LEU A 51 -6.47 -5.43 5.48
C LEU A 51 -6.41 -6.93 5.21
N LEU A 52 -6.92 -7.35 4.06
CA LEU A 52 -6.88 -8.72 3.62
C LEU A 52 -5.42 -9.20 3.45
N ASN A 53 -4.56 -8.39 2.84
CA ASN A 53 -3.12 -8.69 2.75
C ASN A 53 -2.42 -8.73 4.11
N GLY A 54 -2.73 -7.79 5.00
CA GLY A 54 -2.18 -7.76 6.36
C GLY A 54 -2.55 -9.01 7.15
N ILE A 55 -3.82 -9.42 7.07
CA ILE A 55 -4.31 -10.68 7.64
C ILE A 55 -3.52 -11.85 7.05
N LEU A 56 -3.57 -12.07 5.73
CA LEU A 56 -2.91 -13.23 5.12
C LEU A 56 -1.40 -13.28 5.41
N SER A 57 -0.74 -12.13 5.41
CA SER A 57 0.69 -12.00 5.70
C SER A 57 1.03 -12.42 7.13
N VAL A 58 0.23 -11.98 8.11
CA VAL A 58 0.40 -12.32 9.53
C VAL A 58 0.06 -13.80 9.78
N PHE A 59 -0.97 -14.33 9.12
CA PHE A 59 -1.40 -15.73 9.26
C PHE A 59 -0.49 -16.75 8.55
N SER A 60 0.26 -16.33 7.53
CA SER A 60 1.17 -17.20 6.75
C SER A 60 2.32 -17.84 7.55
N LYS A 61 2.51 -17.46 8.82
CA LYS A 61 3.64 -17.82 9.71
C LYS A 61 5.04 -17.45 9.17
N LYS A 62 5.14 -16.87 7.98
CA LYS A 62 6.39 -16.42 7.35
C LYS A 62 6.63 -14.96 7.68
N LYS A 63 7.56 -14.68 8.60
CA LYS A 63 7.87 -13.31 9.07
C LYS A 63 8.15 -12.31 7.94
N HIS A 64 8.73 -12.76 6.82
CA HIS A 64 9.03 -11.89 5.68
C HIS A 64 7.79 -11.33 4.97
N PHE A 65 6.66 -12.03 4.96
CA PHE A 65 5.45 -11.53 4.29
C PHE A 65 4.85 -10.34 5.03
N TYR A 66 4.95 -10.30 6.36
CA TYR A 66 4.58 -9.11 7.13
C TYR A 66 5.41 -7.87 6.74
N LEU A 67 6.72 -8.05 6.58
CA LEU A 67 7.62 -6.98 6.14
C LEU A 67 7.33 -6.55 4.70
N TYR A 68 7.09 -7.51 3.81
CA TYR A 68 6.72 -7.21 2.42
C TYR A 68 5.39 -6.48 2.33
N TRP A 69 4.40 -6.82 3.16
CA TRP A 69 3.15 -6.08 3.22
C TRP A 69 3.38 -4.61 3.55
N ILE A 70 4.12 -4.31 4.61
CA ILE A 70 4.44 -2.92 4.99
C ILE A 70 5.23 -2.22 3.88
N ALA A 71 6.27 -2.87 3.36
CA ALA A 71 7.14 -2.27 2.35
C ALA A 71 6.40 -1.98 1.04
N VAL A 72 5.56 -2.90 0.58
CA VAL A 72 4.78 -2.77 -0.66
C VAL A 72 3.65 -1.75 -0.52
N SER A 73 3.19 -1.50 0.71
CA SER A 73 2.22 -0.44 1.04
C SER A 73 2.84 0.96 1.17
N ILE A 74 4.17 1.13 1.11
CA ILE A 74 4.84 2.42 1.36
C ILE A 74 5.81 2.78 0.24
N ILE A 75 6.68 1.85 -0.15
CA ILE A 75 7.83 2.14 -1.02
C ILE A 75 7.39 2.54 -2.44
N PRO A 76 6.50 1.79 -3.13
CA PRO A 76 6.11 2.14 -4.49
C PRO A 76 5.47 3.54 -4.56
N GLU A 77 4.62 3.86 -3.59
CA GLU A 77 4.00 5.17 -3.52
C GLU A 77 5.03 6.24 -3.17
N ALA A 78 5.87 6.05 -2.15
CA ALA A 78 6.92 7.00 -1.79
C ALA A 78 7.86 7.33 -2.96
N ILE A 79 8.26 6.31 -3.75
CA ILE A 79 9.07 6.51 -4.96
C ILE A 79 8.32 7.36 -5.98
N PHE A 80 7.05 7.07 -6.23
CA PHE A 80 6.23 7.87 -7.14
C PHE A 80 6.07 9.32 -6.66
N MET A 81 5.80 9.51 -5.36
CA MET A 81 5.66 10.80 -4.71
C MET A 81 6.93 11.66 -4.88
N ILE A 82 8.11 11.07 -4.62
CA ILE A 82 9.41 11.73 -4.78
C ILE A 82 9.72 12.00 -6.26
N TYR A 83 9.50 11.01 -7.13
CA TYR A 83 9.74 11.14 -8.57
C TYR A 83 8.94 12.30 -9.15
N ALA A 84 7.64 12.35 -8.86
CA ALA A 84 6.76 13.36 -9.40
C ALA A 84 7.04 14.76 -8.84
N LYS A 85 7.45 14.91 -7.56
CA LYS A 85 7.89 16.22 -7.01
C LYS A 85 9.13 16.76 -7.73
N ASN A 86 10.09 15.89 -8.05
CA ASN A 86 11.37 16.28 -8.66
C ASN A 86 11.28 16.47 -10.18
N ARG A 87 10.25 15.96 -10.84
CA ARG A 87 10.07 16.00 -12.30
C ARG A 87 9.12 17.11 -12.78
N GLY A 88 8.80 18.08 -11.91
CA GLY A 88 7.94 19.23 -12.20
C GLY A 88 8.00 19.65 -13.67
N ASP A 89 6.85 19.53 -14.34
CA ASP A 89 6.62 19.73 -15.78
C ASP A 89 7.52 18.87 -16.69
N SER A 90 7.24 17.56 -16.70
CA SER A 90 7.90 16.61 -17.61
C SER A 90 7.51 16.89 -19.06
N THR A 91 8.47 17.26 -19.92
CA THR A 91 8.31 17.39 -21.39
C THR A 91 8.14 16.05 -22.14
N GLY A 92 7.69 14.99 -21.45
CA GLY A 92 7.44 13.66 -22.03
C GLY A 92 6.10 13.53 -22.74
N LEU A 93 5.78 12.33 -23.26
CA LEU A 93 4.55 12.01 -24.03
C LEU A 93 3.23 12.40 -23.34
N MET A 94 3.26 12.64 -22.03
CA MET A 94 2.17 13.25 -21.28
C MET A 94 2.79 14.24 -20.29
N PRO A 95 2.76 15.56 -20.56
CA PRO A 95 3.22 16.56 -19.62
C PRO A 95 2.25 16.63 -18.45
N LEU A 96 2.60 15.95 -17.37
CA LEU A 96 1.91 16.04 -16.11
C LEU A 96 2.58 17.18 -15.35
N THR A 97 1.87 18.31 -15.26
CA THR A 97 2.20 19.32 -14.25
C THR A 97 2.13 18.65 -12.89
N TRP A 98 2.94 19.11 -11.93
CA TRP A 98 2.81 18.66 -10.54
C TRP A 98 1.47 19.18 -10.00
N ASP A 99 0.40 18.46 -10.31
CA ASP A 99 -0.94 18.69 -9.82
C ASP A 99 -1.26 17.58 -8.82
N TRP A 100 -1.52 17.97 -7.57
CA TRP A 100 -1.94 17.08 -6.50
C TRP A 100 -3.20 16.28 -6.86
N GLY A 101 -4.01 16.75 -7.81
CA GLY A 101 -5.16 15.99 -8.34
C GLY A 101 -4.78 14.72 -9.11
N LEU A 102 -3.61 14.67 -9.77
CA LEU A 102 -3.16 13.45 -10.46
C LEU A 102 -2.68 12.38 -9.47
N TRP A 103 -2.18 12.80 -8.31
CA TRP A 103 -1.84 11.89 -7.22
C TRP A 103 -3.03 11.10 -6.70
N GLU A 104 -4.19 11.75 -6.59
CA GLU A 104 -5.44 11.11 -6.19
C GLU A 104 -5.87 10.00 -7.15
N LEU A 105 -5.39 10.01 -8.41
CA LEU A 105 -5.63 8.95 -9.38
C LEU A 105 -4.54 7.87 -9.35
N PHE A 106 -3.27 8.27 -9.40
CA PHE A 106 -2.16 7.33 -9.57
C PHE A 106 -1.78 6.57 -8.30
N ILE A 107 -1.84 7.19 -7.12
CA ILE A 107 -1.51 6.50 -5.86
C ILE A 107 -2.45 5.32 -5.61
N PRO A 108 -3.79 5.48 -5.71
CA PRO A 108 -4.72 4.35 -5.62
C PRO A 108 -4.42 3.21 -6.59
N ILE A 109 -4.08 3.53 -7.83
CA ILE A 109 -3.78 2.54 -8.86
C ILE A 109 -2.49 1.78 -8.51
N ILE A 110 -1.42 2.51 -8.16
CA ILE A 110 -0.13 1.92 -7.76
C ILE A 110 -0.35 1.00 -6.57
N TYR A 111 -1.05 1.48 -5.53
CA TYR A 111 -1.35 0.69 -4.33
C TYR A 111 -2.17 -0.56 -4.66
N ALA A 112 -3.21 -0.45 -5.48
CA ALA A 112 -4.04 -1.59 -5.86
C ALA A 112 -3.23 -2.66 -6.61
N ILE A 113 -2.37 -2.25 -7.56
CA ILE A 113 -1.51 -3.16 -8.32
C ILE A 113 -0.50 -3.85 -7.41
N THR A 114 0.20 -3.09 -6.57
CA THR A 114 1.26 -3.62 -5.70
C THR A 114 0.69 -4.56 -4.65
N GLN A 115 -0.45 -4.22 -4.05
CA GLN A 115 -1.19 -5.10 -3.15
C GLN A 115 -1.76 -6.33 -3.87
N GLY A 116 -2.26 -6.20 -5.10
CA GLY A 116 -2.75 -7.34 -5.88
C GLY A 116 -1.65 -8.36 -6.22
N ILE A 117 -0.45 -7.87 -6.55
CA ILE A 117 0.74 -8.71 -6.75
C ILE A 117 1.11 -9.42 -5.45
N LEU A 118 1.20 -8.68 -4.34
CA LEU A 118 1.54 -9.24 -3.05
C LEU A 118 0.51 -10.29 -2.61
N LEU A 119 -0.78 -10.01 -2.79
CA LEU A 119 -1.87 -10.93 -2.48
C LEU A 119 -1.68 -12.25 -3.21
N THR A 120 -1.39 -12.19 -4.50
CA THR A 120 -1.12 -13.38 -5.33
C THR A 120 0.09 -14.15 -4.80
N ILE A 121 1.18 -13.47 -4.47
CA ILE A 121 2.40 -14.09 -3.93
C ILE A 121 2.14 -14.75 -2.58
N VAL A 122 1.47 -14.07 -1.66
CA VAL A 122 1.16 -14.60 -0.32
C VAL A 122 0.20 -15.79 -0.45
N PHE A 123 -0.79 -15.72 -1.34
CA PHE A 123 -1.72 -16.82 -1.57
C PHE A 123 -1.00 -18.05 -2.16
N VAL A 124 -0.24 -17.86 -3.23
CA VAL A 124 0.47 -18.96 -3.92
C VAL A 124 1.62 -19.51 -3.06
N VAL A 125 2.45 -18.69 -2.45
CA VAL A 125 3.66 -19.15 -1.74
C VAL A 125 3.39 -19.42 -0.26
N GLY A 126 2.43 -18.72 0.34
CA GLY A 126 2.06 -18.87 1.75
C GLY A 126 1.16 -20.06 2.02
N PHE A 127 0.24 -20.36 1.09
CA PHE A 127 -0.78 -21.40 1.30
C PHE A 127 -0.66 -22.60 0.36
N ARG A 128 0.01 -22.47 -0.80
CA ARG A 128 0.31 -23.61 -1.69
C ARG A 128 1.59 -24.32 -1.22
N ASN A 129 1.49 -25.05 -0.12
CA ASN A 129 2.26 -26.27 0.15
C ASN A 129 1.79 -26.94 1.45
N PRO A 130 0.96 -27.98 1.32
CA PRO A 130 1.25 -29.24 1.98
C PRO A 130 1.82 -30.17 0.92
N LYS A 131 3.15 -30.27 0.88
CA LYS A 131 3.80 -31.49 0.38
C LYS A 131 3.50 -32.58 1.42
N ASN A 132 2.25 -33.04 1.43
CA ASN A 132 1.71 -34.18 2.15
C ASN A 132 0.38 -34.58 1.47
N SER A 133 0.49 -35.06 0.23
CA SER A 133 -0.37 -36.13 -0.28
C SER A 133 0.37 -37.47 -0.19
N ASN A 134 1.21 -37.62 0.84
CA ASN A 134 1.70 -38.91 1.29
C ASN A 134 0.90 -39.25 2.56
N ILE A 135 -0.29 -39.79 2.36
CA ILE A 135 -0.86 -41.01 2.95
C ILE A 135 -1.96 -41.45 1.97
#